data_AF-A0A2M6YTR5-F1
#
_entry.id   AF-A0A2M6YTR5-F1
#
_cell.length_a   1.000
_cell.length_b   1.000
_cell.length_c   1.000
_cell.angle_alpha   90.00
_cell.angle_beta   90.00
_cell.angle_gamma   90.00
#
_symmetry.space_group_name_H-M   'P 1'
#
loop_
_entity.id
_entity.type
_entity.pdbx_description
1 polymer ?
#
loop_
_entity_poly.entity_id
_entity_poly.type
_entity_poly.pdbx_seq_one_letter_code
_entity_poly.pdbx_strand_id
1 'polypeptide(L)'
;LSPPLIELFIKPGKAVMVAYKLENLGDPTFLNLKILPFEAKDSLGNIRIKSEFEGPVRFSLDNSELSLGKPFFLKTNSSQQILLRIRIPENITDGDYYYSLLAETNPPTAIEGVGSARTKATIGSNILVTISNSGNVDINPKITLFSTLGKVFDSSDKIPVVLTVVNKGKNMIKPEGQISLKGNFGETSKYDIISKNILAQSERMIEATPSSLMDCRERKCLFPTSLFLSGFFIGKYNLSTQIKFGENSPTIFASTIFYAFPFKIVAGILITVIIVIIIIKRNNQD
;
A
#
# COMPACT_ATOMS: atom_id res chain seq x y z
N LEU A 1 15.85 -2.79 10.29
CA LEU A 1 15.48 -1.51 10.96
C LEU A 1 14.03 -1.62 11.39
N SER A 2 13.74 -1.51 12.68
CA SER A 2 12.40 -1.60 13.24
C SER A 2 12.14 -0.52 14.29
N PRO A 3 10.89 -0.04 14.45
CA PRO A 3 9.72 -0.38 13.63
C PRO A 3 9.84 0.17 12.19
N PRO A 4 9.11 -0.40 11.22
CA PRO A 4 9.17 0.03 9.81
C PRO A 4 8.35 1.29 9.51
N LEU A 5 7.42 1.64 10.40
CA LEU A 5 6.55 2.80 10.30
C LEU A 5 6.32 3.37 11.70
N ILE A 6 6.38 4.68 11.80
CA ILE A 6 5.98 5.47 12.97
C ILE A 6 4.96 6.49 12.52
N GLU A 7 3.89 6.64 13.30
CA GLU A 7 2.88 7.66 13.10
C GLU A 7 2.77 8.47 14.40
N LEU A 8 2.87 9.79 14.27
CA LEU A 8 2.89 10.71 15.39
C LEU A 8 1.82 11.76 15.19
N PHE A 9 0.96 11.93 16.18
CA PHE A 9 0.05 13.05 16.29
C PHE A 9 0.53 13.95 17.42
N ILE A 10 1.05 15.14 17.10
CA ILE A 10 1.83 15.95 18.03
C ILE A 10 1.53 17.44 17.90
N LYS A 11 1.55 18.16 19.03
CA LYS A 11 1.38 19.62 19.07
C LYS A 11 2.68 20.36 18.73
N PRO A 12 2.59 21.59 18.19
CA PRO A 12 3.73 22.49 18.07
C PRO A 12 4.52 22.65 19.38
N GLY A 13 5.84 22.86 19.27
CA GLY A 13 6.75 23.04 20.41
C GLY A 13 7.07 21.78 21.23
N LYS A 14 6.48 20.62 20.90
CA LYS A 14 6.73 19.36 21.61
C LYS A 14 7.87 18.57 20.97
N ALA A 15 8.42 17.63 21.75
CA ALA A 15 9.40 16.68 21.28
C ALA A 15 9.05 15.28 21.75
N VAL A 16 9.42 14.28 20.94
CA VAL A 16 9.24 12.86 21.24
C VAL A 16 10.54 12.11 20.98
N MET A 17 10.78 11.08 21.78
CA MET A 17 11.88 10.14 21.62
C MET A 17 11.33 8.83 21.09
N VAL A 18 11.92 8.33 20.00
CA VAL A 18 11.56 7.06 19.39
C VAL A 18 12.80 6.16 19.39
N ALA A 19 12.66 4.96 19.92
CA ALA A 19 13.72 3.95 19.88
C ALA A 19 13.54 3.05 18.65
N TYR A 20 14.56 3.01 17.80
CA TYR A 20 14.66 2.05 16.69
C TYR A 20 15.70 0.99 16.99
N LYS A 21 15.47 -0.23 16.51
CA LYS A 21 16.48 -1.29 16.44
C LYS A 21 16.96 -1.44 15.01
N LEU A 22 18.25 -1.26 14.80
CA LEU A 22 18.94 -1.60 13.57
C LEU A 22 19.74 -2.88 13.79
N GLU A 23 19.65 -3.81 12.86
CA GLU A 23 20.28 -5.12 12.97
C GLU A 23 20.97 -5.43 11.65
N ASN A 24 22.22 -5.90 11.73
CA ASN A 24 22.97 -6.34 10.57
C ASN A 24 22.95 -7.87 10.50
N LEU A 25 22.22 -8.41 9.53
CA LEU A 25 22.14 -9.86 9.27
C LEU A 25 23.10 -10.32 8.15
N GLY A 26 23.92 -9.40 7.61
CA GLY A 26 24.90 -9.68 6.56
C GLY A 26 26.33 -9.46 7.03
N ASP A 27 27.22 -9.17 6.09
CA ASP A 27 28.63 -8.91 6.36
C ASP A 27 28.84 -7.64 7.21
N PRO A 28 29.93 -7.55 7.99
CA PRO A 28 30.23 -6.35 8.76
C PRO A 28 30.37 -5.14 7.84
N THR A 29 29.72 -4.03 8.18
CA THR A 29 29.64 -2.89 7.26
C THR A 29 29.59 -1.56 8.00
N PHE A 30 30.04 -0.50 7.31
CA PHE A 30 29.83 0.87 7.77
C PHE A 30 28.46 1.35 7.30
N LEU A 31 27.68 1.89 8.24
CA LEU A 31 26.34 2.40 7.99
C LEU A 31 26.30 3.89 8.26
N ASN A 32 25.57 4.63 7.43
CA ASN A 32 25.26 6.03 7.67
C ASN A 32 23.76 6.18 7.91
N LEU A 33 23.38 6.91 8.96
CA LEU A 33 21.99 7.25 9.25
C LEU A 33 21.65 8.61 8.65
N LYS A 34 20.58 8.65 7.86
CA LYS A 34 20.04 9.89 7.30
C LYS A 34 18.56 9.98 7.55
N ILE A 35 18.05 11.20 7.56
CA ILE A 35 16.62 11.44 7.53
C ILE A 35 16.36 12.29 6.31
N LEU A 36 15.46 11.82 5.46
CA LEU A 36 15.09 12.51 4.23
C LEU A 36 13.57 12.56 4.11
N PRO A 37 13.01 13.68 3.64
CA PRO A 37 11.58 13.79 3.39
C PRO A 37 11.19 12.91 2.20
N PHE A 38 9.93 12.51 2.15
CA PHE A 38 9.37 11.81 1.01
C PHE A 38 7.97 12.30 0.68
N GLU A 39 7.53 11.96 -0.52
CA GLU A 39 6.16 12.18 -0.98
C GLU A 39 5.61 10.94 -1.67
N ALA A 40 4.29 10.89 -1.87
CA ALA A 40 3.67 9.82 -2.65
C ALA A 40 4.18 9.88 -4.10
N LYS A 41 4.55 8.72 -4.65
CA LYS A 41 4.97 8.60 -6.06
C LYS A 41 3.81 8.20 -6.97
N ASP A 42 2.95 7.31 -6.48
CA ASP A 42 1.82 6.74 -7.24
C ASP A 42 0.70 6.29 -6.31
N SER A 43 -0.38 5.77 -6.91
CA SER A 43 -1.54 5.23 -6.19
C SER A 43 -1.32 3.83 -5.60
N LEU A 44 -0.18 3.17 -5.84
CA LEU A 44 0.09 1.84 -5.28
C LEU A 44 0.75 1.91 -3.90
N GLY A 45 0.96 3.12 -3.40
CA GLY A 45 1.61 3.36 -2.11
C GLY A 45 3.14 3.39 -2.21
N ASN A 46 3.71 3.52 -3.41
CA ASN A 46 5.12 3.79 -3.56
C ASN A 46 5.41 5.24 -3.16
N ILE A 47 6.60 5.47 -2.61
CA ILE A 47 7.07 6.79 -2.19
C ILE A 47 8.28 7.21 -3.01
N ARG A 48 8.46 8.53 -3.14
CA ARG A 48 9.67 9.16 -3.68
C ARG A 48 10.38 9.86 -2.53
N ILE A 49 11.52 9.32 -2.13
CA ILE A 49 12.42 9.95 -1.15
C ILE A 49 13.17 11.07 -1.87
N LYS A 50 13.20 12.26 -1.27
CA LYS A 50 13.93 13.42 -1.80
C LYS A 50 15.42 13.29 -1.51
N SER A 51 16.26 13.92 -2.34
CA SER A 51 17.71 13.81 -2.24
C SER A 51 18.30 14.58 -1.07
N GLU A 52 17.61 15.62 -0.62
CA GLU A 52 18.08 16.54 0.41
C GLU A 52 17.05 16.68 1.52
N PHE A 53 17.54 17.01 2.72
CA PHE A 53 16.67 17.27 3.84
C PHE A 53 16.00 18.62 3.68
N GLU A 54 14.67 18.64 3.80
CA GLU A 54 13.88 19.86 3.78
C GLU A 54 12.75 19.78 4.83
N GLY A 55 12.22 20.94 5.18
CA GLY A 55 11.07 21.06 6.07
C GLY A 55 11.41 21.43 7.52
N PRO A 56 10.37 21.71 8.32
CA PRO A 56 10.53 22.38 9.61
C PRO A 56 10.81 21.44 10.78
N VAL A 57 10.44 20.15 10.68
CA VAL A 57 10.64 19.17 11.76
C VAL A 57 12.13 18.94 11.98
N ARG A 58 12.59 18.93 13.24
CA ARG A 58 14.01 18.77 13.58
C ARG A 58 14.28 17.39 14.15
N PHE A 59 15.39 16.81 13.74
CA PHE A 59 15.79 15.46 14.13
C PHE A 59 17.20 15.47 14.71
N SER A 60 17.41 14.71 15.79
CA SER A 60 18.72 14.48 16.37
C SER A 60 18.79 13.07 16.98
N LEU A 61 19.99 12.53 17.14
CA LEU A 61 20.19 11.29 17.88
C LEU A 61 20.65 11.65 19.30
N ASP A 62 20.07 10.96 20.29
CA ASP A 62 20.49 11.09 21.69
C ASP A 62 21.60 10.12 22.07
N ASN A 63 21.95 9.19 21.18
CA ASN A 63 23.09 8.31 21.38
C ASN A 63 24.38 9.14 21.45
N SER A 64 25.24 8.84 22.43
CA SER A 64 26.57 9.47 22.55
C SER A 64 27.49 9.13 21.38
N GLU A 65 27.33 7.94 20.78
CA GLU A 65 28.26 7.39 19.78
C GLU A 65 27.75 7.47 18.34
N LEU A 66 26.50 7.91 18.13
CA LEU A 66 25.91 8.01 16.80
C LEU A 66 25.62 9.46 16.45
N SER A 67 25.70 9.78 15.16
CA SER A 67 25.26 11.06 14.63
C SER A 67 24.66 10.87 13.24
N LEU A 68 23.65 11.66 12.92
CA LEU A 68 23.12 11.69 11.55
C LEU A 68 24.21 12.16 10.58
N GLY A 69 24.30 11.53 9.42
CA GLY A 69 25.27 11.83 8.37
C GLY A 69 26.68 11.29 8.62
N LYS A 70 26.99 10.74 9.80
CA LYS A 70 28.30 10.15 10.10
C LYS A 70 28.26 8.63 10.05
N PRO A 71 29.23 7.98 9.39
CA PRO A 71 29.29 6.52 9.34
C PRO A 71 29.69 5.93 10.69
N PHE A 72 29.12 4.78 11.03
CA PHE A 72 29.52 3.95 12.17
C PHE A 72 29.60 2.49 11.73
N PHE A 73 30.41 1.70 12.42
CA PHE A 73 30.61 0.29 12.08
C PHE A 73 29.60 -0.62 12.80
N LEU A 74 28.96 -1.52 12.08
CA LEU A 74 28.04 -2.51 12.63
C LEU A 74 28.47 -3.92 12.23
N LYS A 75 28.79 -4.75 13.23
CA LYS A 75 29.26 -6.14 13.03
C LYS A 75 28.12 -7.04 12.55
N THR A 76 28.46 -8.15 11.90
CA THR A 76 27.52 -9.23 11.59
C THR A 76 26.80 -9.71 12.85
N ASN A 77 25.50 -9.94 12.74
CA ASN A 77 24.59 -10.37 13.81
C ASN A 77 24.59 -9.48 15.05
N SER A 78 25.06 -8.24 14.91
CA SER A 78 24.94 -7.23 15.96
C SER A 78 23.76 -6.29 15.70
N SER A 79 23.24 -5.72 16.78
CA SER A 79 22.20 -4.71 16.71
C SER A 79 22.62 -3.41 17.39
N GLN A 80 22.14 -2.31 16.85
CA GLN A 80 22.34 -0.96 17.37
C GLN A 80 20.98 -0.35 17.68
N GLN A 81 20.83 0.16 18.91
CA GLN A 81 19.69 0.96 19.27
C GLN A 81 19.91 2.42 18.85
N ILE A 82 18.96 2.98 18.11
CA ILE A 82 18.97 4.36 17.65
C ILE A 82 17.88 5.10 18.42
N LEU A 83 18.26 6.10 19.21
CA LEU A 83 17.36 6.93 20.00
C LEU A 83 17.12 8.23 19.24
N LEU A 84 16.10 8.22 18.38
CA LEU A 84 15.76 9.35 17.53
C LEU A 84 14.88 10.35 18.29
N ARG A 85 15.40 11.57 18.47
CA ARG A 85 14.65 12.70 18.98
C ARG A 85 14.02 13.46 17.82
N ILE A 86 12.70 13.63 17.88
CA ILE A 86 11.91 14.39 16.91
C ILE A 86 11.37 15.62 17.62
N ARG A 87 11.77 16.82 17.20
CA ARG A 87 11.36 18.10 17.79
C ARG A 87 10.55 18.90 16.80
N ILE A 88 9.38 19.34 17.24
CA ILE A 88 8.46 20.16 16.48
C ILE A 88 8.67 21.63 16.87
N PRO A 89 8.99 22.53 15.93
CA PRO A 89 9.05 23.97 16.21
C PRO A 89 7.71 24.51 16.72
N GLU A 90 7.73 25.64 17.45
CA GLU A 90 6.50 26.30 17.90
C GLU A 90 5.75 26.98 16.75
N ASN A 91 6.48 27.66 15.85
CA ASN A 91 5.92 28.38 14.70
C ASN A 91 5.79 27.49 13.45
N ILE A 92 5.20 26.31 13.61
CA ILE A 92 4.94 25.39 12.50
C ILE A 92 3.46 25.45 12.09
N THR A 93 3.19 25.33 10.80
CA THR A 93 1.82 25.23 10.30
C THR A 93 1.27 23.83 10.54
N ASP A 94 0.02 23.76 10.99
CA ASP A 94 -0.76 22.52 11.08
C ASP A 94 -0.77 21.81 9.71
N GLY A 95 -0.67 20.49 9.74
CA GLY A 95 -0.55 19.65 8.54
C GLY A 95 0.32 18.43 8.79
N ASP A 96 0.55 17.68 7.71
CA ASP A 96 1.37 16.49 7.74
C ASP A 96 2.76 16.69 7.14
N TYR A 97 3.75 16.04 7.74
CA TYR A 97 5.14 16.02 7.30
C TYR A 97 5.66 14.58 7.30
N TYR A 98 6.26 14.17 6.19
CA TYR A 98 6.64 12.77 5.96
C TYR A 98 8.16 12.63 5.74
N TYR A 99 8.78 11.74 6.51
CA TYR A 99 10.21 11.51 6.51
C TYR A 99 10.55 10.03 6.56
N SER A 100 11.72 9.64 6.07
CA SER A 100 12.25 8.30 6.26
C SER A 100 13.57 8.36 7.02
N LEU A 101 13.69 7.59 8.10
CA LEU A 101 14.99 7.25 8.69
C LEU A 101 15.62 6.18 7.81
N LEU A 102 16.75 6.50 7.19
CA LEU A 102 17.48 5.64 6.28
C LEU A 102 18.77 5.17 6.94
N ALA A 103 19.04 3.87 6.83
CA ALA A 103 20.35 3.29 7.07
C ALA A 103 20.94 2.89 5.72
N GLU A 104 21.99 3.59 5.31
CA GLU A 104 22.69 3.37 4.03
C GLU A 104 24.04 2.70 4.29
N THR A 105 24.38 1.66 3.53
CA THR A 105 25.74 1.11 3.55
C THR A 105 26.70 2.11 2.89
N ASN A 106 27.86 2.28 3.52
CA ASN A 106 28.96 3.06 2.97
C ASN A 106 30.10 2.09 2.60
N PRO A 107 30.20 1.66 1.34
CA PRO A 107 31.28 0.76 0.93
C PRO A 107 32.63 1.48 1.08
N PRO A 108 33.71 0.76 1.45
CA PRO A 108 35.04 1.35 1.54
C PRO A 108 35.48 1.97 0.19
N THR A 109 36.30 3.02 0.27
CA THR A 109 36.94 3.65 -0.90
C THR A 109 37.76 2.62 -1.69
N ALA A 110 37.84 2.81 -3.00
CA ALA A 110 38.52 1.85 -3.88
C ALA A 110 40.01 1.73 -3.56
N ILE A 111 40.49 0.50 -3.49
CA ILE A 111 41.89 0.20 -3.75
C ILE A 111 42.01 -0.01 -5.27
N GLU A 112 42.90 0.73 -5.93
CA GLU A 112 43.15 0.55 -7.37
C GLU A 112 43.50 -0.91 -7.68
N GLY A 113 42.92 -1.45 -8.76
CA GLY A 113 43.24 -2.80 -9.26
C GLY A 113 42.32 -3.94 -8.81
N VAL A 114 41.36 -3.73 -7.90
CA VAL A 114 40.38 -4.76 -7.51
C VAL A 114 38.97 -4.42 -8.01
N GLY A 115 38.53 -5.13 -9.05
CA GLY A 115 37.17 -5.06 -9.56
C GLY A 115 36.19 -5.78 -8.63
N SER A 116 35.61 -5.07 -7.67
CA SER A 116 34.48 -5.56 -6.87
C SER A 116 33.20 -4.81 -7.23
N ALA A 117 32.10 -5.54 -7.45
CA ALA A 117 30.78 -4.96 -7.57
C ALA A 117 30.42 -4.29 -6.23
N ARG A 118 30.13 -2.98 -6.25
CA ARG A 118 29.83 -2.19 -5.05
C ARG A 118 28.36 -1.89 -5.00
N THR A 119 27.66 -2.56 -4.09
CA THR A 119 26.23 -2.35 -3.90
C THR A 119 26.02 -1.41 -2.72
N LYS A 120 25.48 -0.23 -2.99
CA LYS A 120 24.93 0.64 -1.94
C LYS A 120 23.53 0.14 -1.60
N ALA A 121 23.38 -0.47 -0.43
CA ALA A 121 22.09 -0.91 0.09
C ALA A 121 21.53 0.17 1.01
N THR A 122 20.23 0.43 0.90
CA THR A 122 19.52 1.38 1.77
C THR A 122 18.26 0.72 2.28
N ILE A 123 18.07 0.74 3.59
CA ILE A 123 16.81 0.36 4.23
C ILE A 123 16.22 1.58 4.94
N GLY A 124 14.90 1.66 4.97
CA GLY A 124 14.19 2.82 5.52
C GLY A 124 13.12 2.42 6.52
N SER A 125 12.86 3.32 7.46
CA SER A 125 11.66 3.33 8.29
C SER A 125 10.94 4.66 8.09
N ASN A 126 9.66 4.61 7.79
CA ASN A 126 8.87 5.82 7.52
C ASN A 126 8.34 6.43 8.81
N ILE A 127 8.31 7.76 8.84
CA ILE A 127 7.88 8.59 9.96
C ILE A 127 6.84 9.55 9.40
N LEU A 128 5.59 9.36 9.81
CA LEU A 128 4.48 10.24 9.45
C LEU A 128 4.17 11.11 10.66
N VAL A 129 4.31 12.43 10.49
CA VAL A 129 4.09 13.40 11.56
C VAL A 129 2.89 14.25 11.20
N THR A 130 1.80 14.07 11.92
CA THR A 130 0.63 14.96 11.88
C THR A 130 0.76 15.98 12.99
N ILE A 131 0.73 17.26 12.60
CA ILE A 131 0.83 18.40 13.50
C ILE A 131 -0.50 19.12 13.52
N SER A 132 -1.07 19.24 14.72
CA SER A 132 -2.31 19.99 14.94
C SER A 132 -2.30 20.62 16.31
N ASN A 133 -2.49 21.94 16.38
CA ASN A 133 -2.64 22.62 17.67
C ASN A 133 -4.01 22.32 18.30
N SER A 134 -5.06 22.29 17.47
CA SER A 134 -6.46 22.11 17.90
C SER A 134 -6.85 20.64 18.10
N GLY A 135 -6.10 19.70 17.52
CA GLY A 135 -6.48 18.29 17.43
C GLY A 135 -7.34 17.98 16.20
N ASN A 136 -7.79 18.98 15.45
CA ASN A 136 -8.54 18.78 14.22
C ASN A 136 -7.61 18.48 13.04
N VAL A 137 -8.12 17.71 12.09
CA VAL A 137 -7.44 17.36 10.83
C VAL A 137 -8.27 17.85 9.63
N ASP A 138 -7.59 18.34 8.60
CA ASP A 138 -8.17 18.74 7.33
C ASP A 138 -8.10 17.57 6.35
N ILE A 139 -9.24 16.91 6.17
CA ILE A 139 -9.40 15.73 5.31
C ILE A 139 -10.46 16.00 4.25
N ASN A 140 -10.19 15.57 3.01
CA ASN A 140 -11.14 15.71 1.90
C ASN A 140 -11.07 14.48 0.98
N PRO A 141 -11.63 13.35 1.43
CA PRO A 141 -11.56 12.10 0.71
C PRO A 141 -12.59 12.02 -0.43
N LYS A 142 -12.22 11.37 -1.54
CA LYS A 142 -13.12 11.08 -2.65
C LYS A 142 -12.77 9.75 -3.32
N ILE A 143 -13.76 8.95 -3.67
CA ILE A 143 -13.56 7.75 -4.52
C ILE A 143 -13.37 8.24 -5.96
N THR A 144 -12.20 7.97 -6.54
CA THR A 144 -11.90 8.32 -7.94
C THR A 144 -12.26 7.19 -8.90
N LEU A 145 -12.13 5.94 -8.44
CA LEU A 145 -12.46 4.74 -9.22
C LEU A 145 -13.07 3.68 -8.32
N PHE A 146 -14.21 3.13 -8.74
CA PHE A 146 -14.78 1.91 -8.17
C PHE A 146 -15.46 1.11 -9.27
N SER A 147 -14.76 0.09 -9.80
CA SER A 147 -15.21 -0.66 -10.96
C SER A 147 -14.60 -2.06 -11.01
N THR A 148 -15.20 -2.93 -11.79
CA THR A 148 -14.57 -4.18 -12.25
C THR A 148 -13.75 -3.93 -13.52
N LEU A 149 -12.67 -4.69 -13.77
CA LEU A 149 -11.95 -4.62 -15.05
C LEU A 149 -12.71 -5.38 -16.14
N GLY A 150 -13.74 -4.72 -16.68
CA GLY A 150 -14.73 -5.31 -17.57
C GLY A 150 -16.13 -5.29 -16.96
N LYS A 151 -17.15 -5.58 -17.75
CA LYS A 151 -18.56 -5.58 -17.32
C LYS A 151 -19.25 -6.92 -17.44
N VAL A 152 -18.70 -7.82 -18.24
CA VAL A 152 -19.24 -9.16 -18.52
C VAL A 152 -18.12 -10.15 -18.30
N PHE A 153 -18.38 -11.20 -17.53
CA PHE A 153 -17.42 -12.23 -17.17
C PHE A 153 -18.03 -13.62 -17.41
N ASP A 154 -17.17 -14.62 -17.64
CA ASP A 154 -17.62 -16.00 -17.52
C ASP A 154 -17.96 -16.31 -16.05
N SER A 155 -19.00 -17.12 -15.82
CA SER A 155 -19.45 -17.48 -14.47
C SER A 155 -18.36 -18.09 -13.58
N SER A 156 -17.33 -18.71 -14.17
CA SER A 156 -16.22 -19.34 -13.43
C SER A 156 -14.98 -18.45 -13.27
N ASP A 157 -14.95 -17.26 -13.88
CA ASP A 157 -13.78 -16.40 -13.86
C ASP A 157 -13.65 -15.62 -12.54
N LYS A 158 -12.39 -15.35 -12.16
CA LYS A 158 -12.11 -14.39 -11.09
C LYS A 158 -12.41 -12.98 -11.58
N ILE A 159 -13.13 -12.21 -10.76
CA ILE A 159 -13.56 -10.86 -11.14
C ILE A 159 -12.68 -9.84 -10.40
N PRO A 160 -11.79 -9.13 -11.12
CA PRO A 160 -10.96 -8.09 -10.53
C PRO A 160 -11.78 -6.82 -10.25
N VAL A 161 -11.75 -6.36 -9.02
CA VAL A 161 -12.35 -5.10 -8.56
C VAL A 161 -11.23 -4.12 -8.26
N VAL A 162 -11.40 -2.88 -8.70
CA VAL A 162 -10.49 -1.76 -8.43
C VAL A 162 -11.23 -0.70 -7.64
N LEU A 163 -10.63 -0.27 -6.53
CA LEU A 163 -11.08 0.80 -5.66
C LEU A 163 -9.91 1.75 -5.44
N THR A 164 -10.04 3.00 -5.89
CA THR A 164 -9.04 4.07 -5.68
C THR A 164 -9.69 5.24 -4.97
N VAL A 165 -9.00 5.73 -3.94
CA VAL A 165 -9.43 6.87 -3.12
C VAL A 165 -8.36 7.95 -3.20
N VAL A 166 -8.77 9.18 -3.47
CA VAL A 166 -7.93 10.38 -3.37
C VAL A 166 -8.23 11.10 -2.07
N ASN A 167 -7.18 11.62 -1.45
CA ASN A 167 -7.24 12.56 -0.36
C ASN A 167 -6.82 13.94 -0.86
N LYS A 168 -7.74 14.91 -0.89
CA LYS A 168 -7.44 16.30 -1.26
C LYS A 168 -7.14 17.19 -0.04
N GLY A 169 -7.26 16.64 1.16
CA GLY A 169 -6.99 17.35 2.41
C GLY A 169 -5.50 17.48 2.68
N LYS A 170 -5.17 18.21 3.74
CA LYS A 170 -3.79 18.49 4.19
C LYS A 170 -3.26 17.48 5.19
N ASN A 171 -4.11 16.58 5.69
CA ASN A 171 -3.71 15.52 6.61
C ASN A 171 -3.99 14.15 6.00
N MET A 172 -3.16 13.17 6.34
CA MET A 172 -3.32 11.78 5.94
C MET A 172 -4.61 11.21 6.48
N ILE A 173 -5.15 10.23 5.76
CA ILE A 173 -6.36 9.52 6.12
C ILE A 173 -6.13 8.02 6.12
N LYS A 174 -6.88 7.31 6.97
CA LYS A 174 -6.91 5.85 7.01
C LYS A 174 -8.31 5.37 6.66
N PRO A 175 -8.51 4.73 5.50
CA PRO A 175 -9.81 4.21 5.11
C PRO A 175 -10.17 3.00 5.99
N GLU A 176 -11.42 2.97 6.42
CA GLU A 176 -12.05 1.83 7.06
C GLU A 176 -13.40 1.58 6.39
N GLY A 177 -13.72 0.32 6.16
CA GLY A 177 -14.98 -0.05 5.54
C GLY A 177 -14.92 -1.41 4.87
N GLN A 178 -15.87 -1.64 3.98
CA GLN A 178 -16.01 -2.90 3.28
C GLN A 178 -16.52 -2.69 1.86
N ILE A 179 -16.17 -3.64 0.98
CA ILE A 179 -16.80 -3.84 -0.31
C ILE A 179 -17.89 -4.88 -0.10
N SER A 180 -19.12 -4.57 -0.51
CA SER A 180 -20.27 -5.46 -0.43
C SER A 180 -20.68 -5.92 -1.83
N LEU A 181 -20.87 -7.21 -1.99
CA LEU A 181 -21.40 -7.86 -3.18
C LEU A 181 -22.85 -8.28 -2.90
N LYS A 182 -23.75 -7.98 -3.84
CA LYS A 182 -25.16 -8.42 -3.81
C LYS A 182 -25.58 -8.98 -5.16
N GLY A 183 -25.98 -10.25 -5.18
CA GLY A 183 -26.52 -10.94 -6.35
C GLY A 183 -28.03 -10.77 -6.51
N ASN A 184 -28.56 -11.29 -7.62
CA ASN A 184 -29.99 -11.25 -7.94
C ASN A 184 -30.82 -12.31 -7.19
N PHE A 185 -30.20 -13.36 -6.65
CA PHE A 185 -30.88 -14.44 -5.93
C PHE A 185 -30.72 -14.33 -4.40
N GLY A 186 -30.38 -13.13 -3.92
CA GLY A 186 -30.21 -12.84 -2.49
C GLY A 186 -28.82 -13.12 -1.95
N GLU A 187 -27.86 -13.49 -2.79
CA GLU A 187 -26.47 -13.70 -2.38
C GLU A 187 -25.87 -12.39 -1.88
N THR A 188 -25.24 -12.44 -0.70
CA THR A 188 -24.51 -11.30 -0.15
C THR A 188 -23.14 -11.72 0.34
N SER A 189 -22.11 -10.92 0.05
CA SER A 189 -20.77 -11.12 0.59
C SER A 189 -20.15 -9.78 0.96
N LYS A 190 -19.29 -9.77 1.98
CA LYS A 190 -18.60 -8.57 2.45
C LYS A 190 -17.11 -8.85 2.49
N TYR A 191 -16.33 -7.85 2.10
CA TYR A 191 -14.89 -7.93 1.98
C TYR A 191 -14.30 -6.71 2.67
N ASP A 192 -13.52 -6.94 3.72
CA ASP A 192 -12.98 -5.85 4.54
C ASP A 192 -11.85 -5.14 3.80
N ILE A 193 -11.91 -3.82 3.80
CA ILE A 193 -10.82 -2.99 3.31
C ILE A 193 -9.65 -3.08 4.29
N ILE A 194 -8.44 -3.26 3.76
CA ILE A 194 -7.21 -3.15 4.53
C ILE A 194 -6.90 -1.67 4.77
N SER A 195 -6.92 -1.28 6.05
CA SER A 195 -6.60 0.08 6.45
C SER A 195 -5.11 0.38 6.22
N LYS A 196 -4.82 1.18 5.19
CA LYS A 196 -3.49 1.70 4.87
C LYS A 196 -3.55 3.21 4.66
N ASN A 197 -2.50 3.93 5.07
CA ASN A 197 -2.45 5.39 4.96
C ASN A 197 -2.59 5.89 3.52
N ILE A 198 -3.39 6.93 3.34
CA ILE A 198 -3.42 7.76 2.13
C ILE A 198 -2.86 9.12 2.56
N LEU A 199 -1.72 9.51 2.01
CA LEU A 199 -1.05 10.74 2.41
C LEU A 199 -1.89 11.97 2.05
N ALA A 200 -1.54 13.11 2.63
CA ALA A 200 -2.11 14.40 2.26
C ALA A 200 -1.91 14.64 0.75
N GLN A 201 -2.96 15.15 0.10
CA GLN A 201 -2.94 15.50 -1.33
C GLN A 201 -2.48 14.37 -2.27
N SER A 202 -2.69 13.10 -1.89
CA SER A 202 -2.32 11.94 -2.69
C SER A 202 -3.52 11.02 -2.96
N GLU A 203 -3.34 10.05 -3.84
CA GLU A 203 -4.30 8.97 -4.07
C GLU A 203 -3.71 7.61 -3.73
N ARG A 204 -4.59 6.64 -3.47
CA ARG A 204 -4.21 5.26 -3.18
C ARG A 204 -5.27 4.28 -3.66
N MET A 205 -4.83 3.21 -4.31
CA MET A 205 -5.61 2.01 -4.55
C MET A 205 -5.71 1.22 -3.25
N ILE A 206 -6.94 0.90 -2.88
CA ILE A 206 -7.28 0.32 -1.59
C ILE A 206 -7.35 -1.19 -1.75
N GLU A 207 -6.62 -1.91 -0.91
CA GLU A 207 -6.63 -3.37 -0.87
C GLU A 207 -7.79 -3.89 0.00
N ALA A 208 -8.34 -5.05 -0.32
CA ALA A 208 -9.37 -5.71 0.50
C ALA A 208 -9.14 -7.22 0.61
N THR A 209 -9.52 -7.79 1.76
CA THR A 209 -9.41 -9.22 2.05
C THR A 209 -10.49 -10.02 1.31
N PRO A 210 -10.27 -11.31 0.99
CA PRO A 210 -9.10 -12.14 1.32
C PRO A 210 -7.97 -12.07 0.29
N SER A 211 -8.17 -11.45 -0.88
CA SER A 211 -7.29 -11.63 -2.04
C SER A 211 -6.28 -10.50 -2.29
N SER A 212 -6.25 -9.45 -1.46
CA SER A 212 -5.18 -8.45 -1.44
C SER A 212 -3.79 -9.00 -1.06
N LEU A 213 -3.75 -10.17 -0.44
CA LEU A 213 -2.50 -10.88 -0.08
C LEU A 213 -1.97 -11.78 -1.22
N MET A 214 -2.61 -11.82 -2.40
CA MET A 214 -2.00 -12.51 -3.53
C MET A 214 -0.84 -11.65 -4.03
N ASP A 215 0.39 -12.10 -3.74
CA ASP A 215 1.60 -11.51 -4.29
C ASP A 215 1.49 -11.53 -5.82
N CYS A 216 1.21 -10.36 -6.40
CA CYS A 216 1.12 -10.20 -7.84
C CYS A 216 2.44 -10.51 -8.56
N ARG A 217 3.53 -10.75 -7.82
CA ARG A 217 4.79 -11.31 -8.34
C ARG A 217 4.68 -12.78 -8.74
N GLU A 218 3.89 -13.60 -8.03
CA GLU A 218 3.77 -15.03 -8.34
C GLU A 218 2.77 -15.32 -9.47
N ARG A 219 1.73 -14.49 -9.61
CA ARG A 219 0.67 -14.69 -10.61
C ARG A 219 0.46 -13.44 -11.45
N LYS A 220 1.46 -13.06 -12.28
CA LYS A 220 1.39 -12.07 -13.37
C LYS A 220 0.07 -11.28 -13.40
N CYS A 221 -0.17 -10.42 -12.39
CA CYS A 221 -1.37 -9.62 -12.37
C CYS A 221 -1.19 -8.64 -13.52
N LEU A 222 -1.96 -8.78 -14.61
CA LEU A 222 -1.86 -7.86 -15.73
C LEU A 222 -2.18 -6.42 -15.30
N PHE A 223 -2.97 -6.26 -14.22
CA PHE A 223 -3.40 -4.97 -13.71
C PHE A 223 -3.45 -4.94 -12.16
N PRO A 224 -3.10 -3.80 -11.53
CA PRO A 224 -3.26 -3.62 -10.10
C PRO A 224 -4.76 -3.71 -9.74
N THR A 225 -5.07 -4.50 -8.71
CA THR A 225 -6.44 -4.86 -8.33
C THR A 225 -6.59 -4.77 -6.82
N SER A 226 -7.74 -4.25 -6.37
CA SER A 226 -8.08 -4.11 -4.95
C SER A 226 -8.54 -5.43 -4.32
N LEU A 227 -9.32 -6.20 -5.07
CA LEU A 227 -9.95 -7.44 -4.64
C LEU A 227 -10.23 -8.32 -5.86
N PHE A 228 -9.91 -9.61 -5.78
CA PHE A 228 -10.42 -10.62 -6.68
C PHE A 228 -11.61 -11.34 -6.03
N LEU A 229 -12.79 -11.20 -6.65
CA LEU A 229 -13.95 -12.02 -6.30
C LEU A 229 -13.76 -13.41 -6.92
N SER A 230 -13.99 -14.45 -6.10
CA SER A 230 -13.93 -15.85 -6.53
C SER A 230 -15.24 -16.52 -6.15
N GLY A 231 -15.76 -17.36 -7.04
CA GLY A 231 -17.06 -18.01 -6.88
C GLY A 231 -17.64 -18.38 -8.24
N PHE A 232 -18.86 -18.90 -8.25
CA PHE A 232 -19.63 -19.12 -9.46
C PHE A 232 -20.77 -18.11 -9.53
N PHE A 233 -20.72 -17.21 -10.51
CA PHE A 233 -21.62 -16.06 -10.59
C PHE A 233 -22.58 -16.19 -11.78
N ILE A 234 -23.88 -15.99 -11.58
CA ILE A 234 -24.86 -15.98 -12.69
C ILE A 234 -25.76 -14.73 -12.60
N GLY A 235 -25.84 -13.99 -13.70
CA GLY A 235 -26.71 -12.82 -13.83
C GLY A 235 -26.03 -11.52 -13.41
N LYS A 236 -26.82 -10.56 -12.93
CA LYS A 236 -26.35 -9.24 -12.52
C LYS A 236 -25.91 -9.27 -11.06
N TYR A 237 -24.78 -8.64 -10.78
CA TYR A 237 -24.30 -8.39 -9.43
C TYR A 237 -24.08 -6.90 -9.22
N ASN A 238 -24.41 -6.44 -8.03
CA ASN A 238 -24.15 -5.07 -7.58
C ASN A 238 -23.02 -5.11 -6.57
N LEU A 239 -22.01 -4.27 -6.79
CA LEU A 239 -20.94 -3.98 -5.86
C LEU A 239 -21.19 -2.60 -5.27
N SER A 240 -21.06 -2.48 -3.96
CA SER A 240 -21.08 -1.20 -3.26
C SER A 240 -19.96 -1.11 -2.25
N THR A 241 -19.53 0.10 -1.94
CA THR A 241 -18.59 0.35 -0.85
C THR A 241 -19.01 1.57 -0.07
N GLN A 242 -18.73 1.51 1.23
CA GLN A 242 -18.88 2.60 2.17
C GLN A 242 -17.57 2.71 2.94
N ILE A 243 -16.94 3.88 2.90
CA ILE A 243 -15.63 4.12 3.50
C ILE A 243 -15.72 5.33 4.45
N LYS A 244 -15.19 5.17 5.65
CA LYS A 244 -14.99 6.20 6.68
C LYS A 244 -13.50 6.38 6.98
N PHE A 245 -13.12 7.47 7.63
CA PHE A 245 -11.71 7.85 7.87
C PHE A 245 -11.43 8.25 9.32
N GLY A 246 -12.11 7.60 10.27
CA GLY A 246 -12.07 7.93 11.70
C GLY A 246 -13.30 8.71 12.17
N GLU A 247 -13.28 9.12 13.44
CA GLU A 247 -14.39 9.87 14.05
C GLU A 247 -14.58 11.24 13.40
N ASN A 248 -15.83 11.69 13.28
CA ASN A 248 -16.21 12.96 12.67
C ASN A 248 -15.71 13.18 11.22
N SER A 249 -15.30 12.11 10.53
CA SER A 249 -14.91 12.15 9.12
C SER A 249 -16.11 11.98 8.19
N PRO A 250 -16.08 12.58 6.98
CA PRO A 250 -17.11 12.32 5.98
C PRO A 250 -17.07 10.84 5.54
N THR A 251 -18.24 10.23 5.45
CA THR A 251 -18.38 8.90 4.85
C THR A 251 -18.59 9.06 3.34
N ILE A 252 -17.84 8.29 2.55
CA ILE A 252 -17.96 8.27 1.08
C ILE A 252 -18.48 6.93 0.59
N PHE A 253 -19.19 6.97 -0.53
CA PHE A 253 -19.90 5.82 -1.09
C PHE A 253 -19.65 5.70 -2.60
N ALA A 254 -19.60 4.48 -3.10
CA ALA A 254 -19.63 4.21 -4.53
C ALA A 254 -20.31 2.87 -4.81
N SER A 255 -20.85 2.72 -6.02
CA SER A 255 -21.44 1.47 -6.49
C SER A 255 -21.13 1.22 -7.96
N THR A 256 -20.99 -0.05 -8.34
CA THR A 256 -20.85 -0.50 -9.73
C THR A 256 -21.61 -1.81 -9.91
N ILE A 257 -21.81 -2.21 -11.16
CA ILE A 257 -22.42 -3.48 -11.52
C ILE A 257 -21.51 -4.26 -12.47
N PHE A 258 -21.65 -5.58 -12.44
CA PHE A 258 -21.13 -6.50 -13.45
C PHE A 258 -22.15 -7.60 -13.74
N TYR A 259 -21.96 -8.28 -14.87
CA TYR A 259 -22.75 -9.42 -15.30
C TYR A 259 -21.86 -10.64 -15.43
N ALA A 260 -22.38 -11.80 -15.07
CA ALA A 260 -21.70 -13.07 -15.24
C ALA A 260 -22.62 -14.08 -15.94
N PHE A 261 -22.07 -14.80 -16.92
CA PHE A 261 -22.79 -15.82 -17.67
C PHE A 261 -21.88 -17.01 -17.98
N PRO A 262 -22.34 -18.26 -17.93
CA PRO A 262 -21.47 -19.43 -18.02
C PRO A 262 -21.12 -19.76 -19.48
N PHE A 263 -20.49 -18.83 -20.20
CA PHE A 263 -20.12 -18.97 -21.62
C PHE A 263 -19.34 -20.25 -21.90
N LYS A 264 -18.37 -20.61 -21.05
CA LYS A 264 -17.55 -21.82 -21.21
C LYS A 264 -18.37 -23.10 -21.10
N ILE A 265 -19.31 -23.15 -20.15
CA ILE A 265 -20.20 -24.30 -19.96
C ILE A 265 -21.17 -24.40 -21.14
N VAL A 266 -21.78 -23.28 -21.55
CA VAL A 266 -22.70 -23.23 -22.70
C VAL A 266 -21.99 -23.65 -23.98
N ALA A 267 -20.78 -23.16 -24.24
CA ALA A 267 -19.97 -23.55 -25.39
C ALA A 267 -19.62 -25.04 -25.34
N GLY A 268 -19.24 -25.57 -24.17
CA GLY A 268 -19.00 -27.01 -23.98
C GLY A 268 -20.22 -27.86 -24.32
N ILE A 269 -21.40 -27.50 -23.79
CA ILE A 269 -22.67 -28.19 -24.08
C ILE A 269 -22.99 -28.14 -25.58
N LEU A 270 -22.86 -26.98 -26.22
CA LEU A 270 -23.12 -26.84 -27.66
C LEU A 270 -22.21 -27.75 -28.49
N ILE A 271 -20.91 -27.81 -28.17
CA ILE A 271 -19.96 -28.70 -28.85
C ILE A 271 -20.36 -30.17 -28.65
N THR A 272 -20.70 -30.57 -27.43
CA THR A 272 -21.14 -31.94 -27.15
C THR A 272 -22.42 -32.30 -27.93
N VAL A 273 -23.40 -31.40 -27.98
CA VAL A 273 -24.64 -31.60 -28.76
C VAL A 273 -24.32 -31.75 -30.25
N ILE A 274 -23.44 -30.93 -30.81
CA ILE A 274 -23.01 -31.03 -32.21
C ILE A 274 -22.35 -32.39 -32.49
N ILE A 275 -21.44 -32.86 -31.62
CA ILE A 275 -20.77 -34.15 -31.78
C ILE A 275 -21.78 -35.30 -31.73
N VAL A 276 -22.73 -35.28 -30.79
CA VAL A 276 -23.78 -36.30 -30.67
C VAL A 276 -24.64 -36.35 -31.93
N ILE A 277 -25.05 -35.19 -32.46
CA ILE A 277 -25.81 -35.10 -33.72
C ILE A 277 -25.02 -35.72 -34.89
N ILE A 278 -23.71 -35.45 -34.97
CA ILE A 278 -22.84 -36.02 -36.02
C ILE A 278 -22.75 -37.55 -35.89
N ILE A 279 -22.60 -38.09 -34.67
CA ILE A 279 -22.52 -39.54 -34.42
C ILE A 279 -23.84 -40.22 -34.81
N ILE A 280 -24.98 -39.67 -34.38
CA ILE A 280 -26.31 -40.24 -34.72
C ILE A 280 -26.53 -40.22 -36.24
N LYS A 281 -26.16 -39.13 -36.91
CA LYS A 281 -26.31 -39.03 -38.36
C LYS A 281 -25.42 -40.03 -39.10
N ARG A 282 -24.21 -40.29 -38.61
CA ARG A 282 -23.30 -41.28 -39.21
C ARG A 282 -23.81 -42.70 -39.05
N ASN A 283 -24.26 -43.08 -37.85
CA ASN A 283 -24.82 -44.42 -37.59
C ASN A 283 -26.13 -44.71 -38.36
N ASN A 284 -26.87 -43.69 -38.79
CA ASN A 284 -28.07 -43.87 -39.62
C ASN A 284 -27.75 -43.95 -41.13
N GLN A 285 -26.49 -43.72 -41.53
CA GLN A 285 -26.03 -43.84 -42.92
C GLN A 285 -25.26 -45.13 -43.20
N ASP A 286 -24.92 -45.90 -42.16
CA ASP A 286 -24.41 -47.27 -42.21
C ASP A 286 -25.57 -48.27 -41.98
#